data_AF-A0A319F1X1-F1
#
_entry.id   AF-A0A319F1X1-F1
#
_cell.length_a   1.000
_cell.length_b   1.000
_cell.length_c   1.000
_cell.angle_alpha   90.00
_cell.angle_beta   90.00
_cell.angle_gamma   90.00
#
_symmetry.space_group_name_H-M   'P 1'
#
loop_
_entity.id
_entity.type
_entity.pdbx_description
1 polymer ?
#
loop_
_entity_poly.entity_id
_entity_poly.type
_entity_poly.pdbx_seq_one_letter_code
_entity_poly.pdbx_strand_id
1 'polypeptide(L)'
;MKSNPAGKPASRPSRGRQRRWVARVKTGCVTCRIRRIKCDEARPSCRNCRSTGRCCDGYNDDTMASEKCDSLIPSRLPSTWDFVSLDSGEKENFFFFRSITTSTLAGFFDLGFWSYRLLQDSHRYPALWHGMTALAGVHREYVDPSKSVTQPRMGDTRNVQLALKQFNKSIESLMNQFSGQSLTIHDKIAVLSTCVLYICISSLQGRQPQAFMHLLNGLKLFHQWDLQSSHARSPEDWLGAEMLLLIFTRLDSQARPYLAMQDMSSGWTDTQLVQPSKERPFATLLESYISLEALFNDVIRFFLRYLKNHSPNPDPIPSGVREMYFRQVQEWDVRHATLLRMSPEYLQEKAIDLLNIRRQFVGVMLALDPTQGDLAHDELFPEYAIMVDTVARILEGGDERNTPDYLSVNKQHKHPAFSLETGIVEPLFWIGTRCREPFLRRKALDLLKRYPRREGICEGMLASCIVERVIEIEENGCPQANAKVGSTSTYTRGRWICKAHRVATWDFILVTERQVRVVMKTVEDWELSRGGIEVMASWW
;
A
#
# COMPACT_ATOMS: atom_id res chain seq x y z
N MET A 1 -104.84 -56.10 -25.23
CA MET A 1 -105.36 -54.81 -24.70
C MET A 1 -104.19 -54.02 -24.12
N LYS A 2 -104.21 -52.70 -24.34
CA LYS A 2 -103.23 -51.71 -23.91
C LYS A 2 -103.12 -51.66 -22.37
N SER A 3 -101.91 -51.41 -21.85
CA SER A 3 -101.64 -50.34 -20.88
C SER A 3 -100.16 -50.32 -20.46
N ASN A 4 -99.54 -49.16 -20.67
CA ASN A 4 -98.22 -48.70 -20.20
C ASN A 4 -98.48 -47.66 -19.08
N PRO A 5 -97.49 -47.04 -18.40
CA PRO A 5 -96.36 -47.55 -17.60
C PRO A 5 -96.33 -46.92 -16.17
N ALA A 6 -95.36 -47.30 -15.31
CA ALA A 6 -94.49 -46.36 -14.55
C ALA A 6 -93.47 -47.09 -13.63
N GLY A 7 -92.23 -46.56 -13.61
CA GLY A 7 -91.35 -46.53 -12.42
C GLY A 7 -90.18 -47.53 -12.34
N LYS A 8 -88.97 -47.07 -12.69
CA LYS A 8 -87.66 -47.74 -12.41
C LYS A 8 -87.25 -47.59 -10.93
N PRO A 9 -86.30 -48.41 -10.43
CA PRO A 9 -84.93 -47.89 -10.31
C PRO A 9 -83.78 -48.85 -10.70
N ALA A 10 -82.59 -48.24 -10.72
CA ALA A 10 -81.33 -48.58 -11.40
C ALA A 10 -80.55 -49.83 -10.95
N SER A 11 -79.88 -50.45 -11.92
CA SER A 11 -78.92 -51.56 -11.80
C SER A 11 -77.46 -51.06 -11.80
N ARG A 12 -76.64 -51.60 -10.89
CA ARG A 12 -75.18 -51.38 -10.79
C ARG A 12 -74.40 -52.06 -11.94
N PRO A 13 -73.41 -51.41 -12.57
CA PRO A 13 -72.49 -52.09 -13.47
C PRO A 13 -71.08 -52.32 -12.89
N SER A 14 -70.41 -53.26 -13.55
CA SER A 14 -69.23 -54.07 -13.23
C SER A 14 -67.87 -53.37 -13.24
N ARG A 15 -66.95 -53.91 -12.43
CA ARG A 15 -65.55 -53.48 -12.22
C ARG A 15 -64.66 -53.75 -13.45
N GLY A 16 -64.12 -52.68 -14.05
CA GLY A 16 -63.05 -52.73 -15.05
C GLY A 16 -61.65 -52.87 -14.40
N ARG A 17 -60.76 -53.59 -15.08
CA ARG A 17 -59.36 -53.85 -14.70
C ARG A 17 -58.56 -52.54 -14.61
N GLN A 18 -58.29 -52.06 -13.41
CA GLN A 18 -57.44 -50.89 -13.15
C GLN A 18 -55.97 -51.18 -13.47
N ARG A 19 -55.35 -50.32 -14.31
CA ARG A 19 -53.89 -50.22 -14.39
C ARG A 19 -53.36 -49.77 -13.03
N ARG A 20 -52.52 -50.59 -12.38
CA ARG A 20 -51.76 -50.17 -11.20
C ARG A 20 -50.83 -49.03 -11.61
N TRP A 21 -51.15 -47.83 -11.16
CA TRP A 21 -50.21 -46.71 -11.18
C TRP A 21 -49.09 -47.04 -10.19
N VAL A 22 -47.94 -47.44 -10.72
CA VAL A 22 -46.71 -47.57 -9.93
C VAL A 22 -46.03 -46.20 -9.94
N ALA A 23 -45.66 -45.73 -8.76
CA ALA A 23 -44.93 -44.48 -8.59
C ALA A 23 -43.63 -44.49 -9.42
N ARG A 24 -43.37 -43.40 -10.14
CA ARG A 24 -42.15 -43.27 -10.94
C ARG A 24 -40.96 -43.06 -10.00
N VAL A 25 -40.05 -44.02 -9.97
CA VAL A 25 -38.78 -43.91 -9.23
C VAL A 25 -37.94 -42.77 -9.81
N LYS A 26 -37.51 -41.84 -8.94
CA LYS A 26 -36.68 -40.67 -9.28
C LYS A 26 -35.17 -41.00 -9.32
N THR A 27 -34.77 -42.22 -9.58
CA THR A 27 -33.35 -42.62 -9.47
C THR A 27 -32.68 -42.93 -10.82
N GLY A 28 -33.43 -42.91 -11.93
CA GLY A 28 -32.87 -43.18 -13.27
C GLY A 28 -32.06 -42.03 -13.87
N CYS A 29 -31.15 -42.34 -14.81
CA CYS A 29 -30.32 -41.34 -15.48
C CYS A 29 -31.17 -40.33 -16.27
N VAL A 30 -30.64 -39.13 -16.47
CA VAL A 30 -31.34 -38.03 -17.14
C VAL A 30 -31.82 -38.45 -18.53
N THR A 31 -30.96 -39.11 -19.32
CA THR A 31 -31.30 -39.58 -20.65
C THR A 31 -32.46 -40.60 -20.65
N CYS A 32 -32.49 -41.56 -19.71
CA CYS A 32 -33.59 -42.52 -19.58
C CYS A 32 -34.88 -41.88 -19.09
N ARG A 33 -34.79 -40.88 -18.20
CA ARG A 33 -35.92 -40.09 -17.71
C ARG A 33 -36.58 -39.30 -18.84
N ILE A 34 -35.79 -38.61 -19.66
CA ILE A 34 -36.26 -37.89 -20.86
C ILE A 34 -37.00 -38.86 -21.79
N ARG A 35 -36.41 -40.04 -22.00
CA ARG A 35 -36.98 -41.10 -22.84
C ARG A 35 -38.18 -41.83 -22.22
N ARG A 36 -38.51 -41.55 -20.96
CA ARG A 36 -39.59 -42.20 -20.19
C ARG A 36 -39.49 -43.73 -20.18
N ILE A 37 -38.27 -44.27 -20.20
CA ILE A 37 -37.97 -45.70 -20.06
C ILE A 37 -37.32 -46.00 -18.71
N LYS A 38 -37.45 -47.24 -18.23
CA LYS A 38 -36.81 -47.65 -16.97
C LYS A 38 -35.29 -47.65 -17.12
N CYS A 39 -34.58 -46.98 -16.21
CA CYS A 39 -33.12 -47.03 -16.12
C CYS A 39 -32.70 -48.22 -15.24
N ASP A 40 -31.58 -48.84 -15.59
CA ASP A 40 -30.94 -49.91 -14.80
C ASP A 40 -29.94 -49.37 -13.76
N GLU A 41 -29.78 -48.05 -13.67
CA GLU A 41 -29.00 -47.36 -12.61
C GLU A 41 -27.49 -47.67 -12.56
N ALA A 42 -26.96 -48.38 -13.56
CA ALA A 42 -25.53 -48.66 -13.66
C ALA A 42 -24.69 -47.39 -13.88
N ARG A 43 -23.63 -47.23 -13.07
CA ARG A 43 -22.63 -46.14 -13.18
C ARG A 43 -21.34 -46.65 -13.85
N PRO A 44 -20.62 -45.82 -14.63
CA PRO A 44 -20.87 -44.40 -14.91
C PRO A 44 -21.94 -44.16 -16.00
N SER A 45 -22.34 -45.19 -16.76
CA SER A 45 -23.38 -45.10 -17.79
C SER A 45 -24.32 -46.31 -17.77
N CYS A 46 -25.62 -46.04 -17.92
CA CYS A 46 -26.63 -47.09 -17.85
C CYS A 46 -26.60 -48.00 -19.10
N ARG A 47 -26.95 -49.27 -18.96
CA ARG A 47 -26.87 -50.21 -20.10
C ARG A 47 -27.83 -49.84 -21.22
N ASN A 48 -28.99 -49.23 -20.92
CA ASN A 48 -29.95 -48.80 -21.94
C ASN A 48 -29.46 -47.64 -22.80
N CYS A 49 -28.60 -46.76 -22.27
CA CYS A 49 -27.92 -45.75 -23.06
C CYS A 49 -26.80 -46.38 -23.89
N ARG A 50 -25.99 -47.26 -23.26
CA ARG A 50 -24.86 -47.94 -23.93
C ARG A 50 -25.30 -48.85 -25.07
N SER A 51 -26.33 -49.67 -24.87
CA SER A 51 -26.84 -50.62 -25.87
C SER A 51 -27.48 -49.94 -27.08
N THR A 52 -27.92 -48.68 -26.91
CA THR A 52 -28.53 -47.90 -27.99
C THR A 52 -27.59 -46.84 -28.56
N GLY A 53 -26.30 -46.89 -28.22
CA GLY A 53 -25.26 -46.00 -28.75
C GLY A 53 -25.38 -44.54 -28.34
N ARG A 54 -26.13 -44.23 -27.27
CA ARG A 54 -26.36 -42.85 -26.82
C ARG A 54 -25.44 -42.47 -25.66
N CYS A 55 -24.98 -41.22 -25.66
CA CYS A 55 -24.30 -40.64 -24.50
C CYS A 55 -25.26 -40.65 -23.29
N CYS A 56 -24.78 -41.09 -22.13
CA CYS A 56 -25.56 -41.14 -20.90
C CYS A 56 -25.24 -39.91 -20.08
N ASP A 57 -26.19 -39.00 -19.93
CA ASP A 57 -26.01 -37.69 -19.29
C ASP A 57 -25.95 -37.78 -17.74
N GLY A 58 -25.62 -38.96 -17.20
CA GLY A 58 -25.51 -39.21 -15.77
C GLY A 58 -26.84 -39.20 -15.02
N TYR A 59 -26.75 -39.24 -13.69
CA TYR A 59 -27.88 -39.26 -12.76
C TYR A 59 -27.93 -37.90 -12.06
N ASN A 60 -29.10 -37.24 -12.02
CA ASN A 60 -29.26 -36.04 -11.19
C ASN A 60 -29.28 -36.47 -9.72
N ASP A 61 -28.35 -35.97 -8.91
CA ASP A 61 -28.38 -36.10 -7.44
C ASP A 61 -29.44 -35.16 -6.82
N ASP A 62 -30.68 -35.20 -7.34
CA ASP A 62 -31.85 -34.50 -6.80
C ASP A 62 -32.58 -35.34 -5.74
N THR A 63 -31.83 -36.11 -4.94
CA THR A 63 -32.28 -36.76 -3.71
C THR A 63 -31.50 -36.25 -2.51
N MET A 64 -31.69 -34.95 -2.23
CA MET A 64 -31.54 -34.35 -0.90
C MET A 64 -32.75 -33.44 -0.67
N ALA A 65 -33.95 -34.05 -0.62
CA ALA A 65 -35.11 -33.38 -0.07
C ALA A 65 -34.94 -33.33 1.46
N SER A 66 -34.49 -32.18 1.96
CA SER A 66 -34.89 -31.60 3.24
C SER A 66 -35.03 -32.55 4.44
N GLU A 67 -33.96 -33.25 4.79
CA GLU A 67 -33.65 -33.45 6.20
C GLU A 67 -32.56 -32.43 6.54
N LYS A 68 -32.82 -31.62 7.57
CA LYS A 68 -31.87 -30.67 8.14
C LYS A 68 -30.65 -31.45 8.62
N CYS A 69 -29.68 -31.63 7.74
CA CYS A 69 -28.32 -31.92 8.15
C CYS A 69 -27.62 -30.57 8.11
N ASP A 70 -27.39 -30.00 9.29
CA ASP A 70 -26.44 -28.93 9.52
C ASP A 70 -25.11 -29.36 8.89
N SER A 71 -24.93 -29.05 7.61
CA SER A 71 -23.61 -29.00 7.03
C SER A 71 -22.90 -27.92 7.83
N LEU A 72 -22.04 -28.35 8.75
CA LEU A 72 -21.03 -27.54 9.40
C LEU A 72 -20.11 -26.97 8.30
N ILE A 73 -20.60 -25.99 7.55
CA ILE A 73 -19.85 -24.76 7.37
C ILE A 73 -19.47 -24.42 8.81
N PRO A 74 -18.19 -24.31 9.19
CA PRO A 74 -17.87 -23.81 10.51
C PRO A 74 -18.65 -22.50 10.62
N SER A 75 -19.70 -22.49 11.44
CA SER A 75 -20.36 -21.27 11.82
C SER A 75 -19.21 -20.46 12.38
N ARG A 76 -18.78 -19.43 11.63
CA ARG A 76 -17.74 -18.54 12.13
C ARG A 76 -18.30 -18.07 13.45
N LEU A 77 -17.71 -18.55 14.55
CA LEU A 77 -18.09 -18.12 15.89
C LEU A 77 -18.13 -16.59 15.82
N PRO A 78 -19.24 -15.95 16.23
CA PRO A 78 -19.34 -14.51 16.19
C PRO A 78 -18.08 -13.93 16.82
N SER A 79 -17.35 -13.13 16.04
CA SER A 79 -16.19 -12.44 16.55
C SER A 79 -16.67 -11.52 17.68
N THR A 80 -15.86 -11.30 18.70
CA THR A 80 -16.13 -10.27 19.73
C THR A 80 -16.47 -8.91 19.11
N TRP A 81 -15.91 -8.60 17.94
CA TRP A 81 -16.20 -7.41 17.12
C TRP A 81 -17.61 -7.36 16.52
N ASP A 82 -18.25 -8.50 16.30
CA ASP A 82 -19.58 -8.56 15.71
C ASP A 82 -20.66 -8.00 16.65
N PHE A 83 -20.31 -7.81 17.92
CA PHE A 83 -21.16 -7.22 18.96
C PHE A 83 -20.86 -5.74 19.25
N VAL A 84 -19.79 -5.16 18.66
CA VAL A 84 -19.39 -3.76 18.91
C VAL A 84 -20.32 -2.75 18.22
N SER A 85 -20.96 -3.14 17.12
CA SER A 85 -21.94 -2.32 16.42
C SER A 85 -23.12 -3.14 15.92
N LEU A 86 -24.24 -2.46 15.64
CA LEU A 86 -25.39 -3.03 14.93
C LEU A 86 -25.44 -2.56 13.46
N ASP A 87 -24.62 -1.59 13.06
CA ASP A 87 -24.57 -1.09 11.69
C ASP A 87 -23.79 -2.07 10.79
N SER A 88 -24.43 -2.53 9.72
CA SER A 88 -23.82 -3.51 8.81
C SER A 88 -22.63 -2.93 8.04
N GLY A 89 -22.65 -1.65 7.70
CA GLY A 89 -21.54 -0.99 7.00
C GLY A 89 -20.31 -0.84 7.89
N GLU A 90 -20.50 -0.54 9.18
CA GLU A 90 -19.41 -0.52 10.16
C GLU A 90 -18.77 -1.91 10.32
N LYS A 91 -19.57 -2.99 10.40
CA LYS A 91 -19.07 -4.38 10.47
C LYS A 91 -18.30 -4.78 9.21
N GLU A 92 -18.85 -4.49 8.04
CA GLU A 92 -18.20 -4.81 6.77
C GLU A 92 -16.85 -4.10 6.63
N ASN A 93 -16.78 -2.82 6.99
CA ASN A 93 -15.53 -2.06 6.93
C ASN A 93 -14.52 -2.57 7.96
N PHE A 94 -14.93 -2.86 9.20
CA PHE A 94 -14.00 -3.43 10.19
C PHE A 94 -13.53 -4.84 9.78
N PHE A 95 -14.41 -5.65 9.18
CA PHE A 95 -14.02 -6.94 8.61
C PHE A 95 -12.99 -6.77 7.49
N PHE A 96 -13.18 -5.78 6.60
CA PHE A 96 -12.22 -5.42 5.57
C PHE A 96 -10.88 -4.95 6.17
N PHE A 97 -10.92 -4.18 7.27
CA PHE A 97 -9.73 -3.77 8.00
C PHE A 97 -8.90 -4.99 8.40
N ARG A 98 -9.53 -5.91 9.16
CA ARG A 98 -8.89 -7.13 9.67
C ARG A 98 -8.38 -8.05 8.57
N SER A 99 -9.12 -8.15 7.46
CA SER A 99 -8.83 -9.15 6.42
C SER A 99 -7.86 -8.66 5.35
N ILE A 100 -7.80 -7.34 5.11
CA ILE A 100 -7.03 -6.75 4.00
C ILE A 100 -6.14 -5.64 4.52
N THR A 101 -6.71 -4.55 5.05
CA THR A 101 -5.94 -3.35 5.45
C THR A 101 -4.81 -3.68 6.42
N THR A 102 -5.05 -4.57 7.38
CA THR A 102 -4.04 -5.01 8.35
C THR A 102 -2.81 -5.61 7.66
N SER A 103 -2.99 -6.52 6.70
CA SER A 103 -1.86 -7.11 5.95
C SER A 103 -1.11 -6.06 5.12
N THR A 104 -1.84 -5.10 4.57
CA THR A 104 -1.31 -3.98 3.80
C THR A 104 -0.46 -3.03 4.65
N LEU A 105 -0.87 -2.76 5.89
CA LEU A 105 -0.14 -1.90 6.83
C LEU A 105 1.04 -2.63 7.50
N ALA A 106 0.89 -3.93 7.73
CA ALA A 106 1.91 -4.78 8.35
C ALA A 106 3.18 -4.86 7.51
N GLY A 107 3.05 -5.09 6.20
CA GLY A 107 4.21 -5.26 5.34
C GLY A 107 5.10 -6.45 5.75
N PHE A 108 6.40 -6.35 5.50
CA PHE A 108 7.40 -7.38 5.77
C PHE A 108 7.92 -7.39 7.21
N PHE A 109 7.91 -6.23 7.90
CA PHE A 109 8.58 -6.08 9.21
C PHE A 109 7.64 -6.04 10.42
N ASP A 110 6.35 -6.34 10.25
CA ASP A 110 5.39 -6.40 11.37
C ASP A 110 5.60 -7.65 12.22
N LEU A 111 6.01 -7.45 13.47
CA LEU A 111 6.10 -8.51 14.47
C LEU A 111 4.79 -8.67 15.28
N GLY A 112 3.63 -8.41 14.67
CA GLY A 112 2.33 -8.53 15.33
C GLY A 112 1.68 -7.21 15.77
N PHE A 113 2.27 -6.05 15.47
CA PHE A 113 1.72 -4.76 15.88
C PHE A 113 0.39 -4.48 15.16
N TRP A 114 0.39 -4.54 13.82
CA TRP A 114 -0.83 -4.36 13.02
C TRP A 114 -1.70 -5.62 13.02
N SER A 115 -1.06 -6.77 12.80
CA SER A 115 -1.73 -8.06 12.58
C SER A 115 -2.46 -8.61 13.80
N TYR A 116 -2.08 -8.18 15.00
CA TYR A 116 -2.64 -8.72 16.24
C TYR A 116 -2.90 -7.64 17.30
N ARG A 117 -1.88 -6.93 17.74
CA ARG A 117 -1.95 -6.05 18.92
C ARG A 117 -2.95 -4.92 18.74
N LEU A 118 -2.86 -4.17 17.64
CA LEU A 118 -3.72 -3.02 17.43
C LEU A 118 -5.20 -3.43 17.32
N LEU A 119 -5.47 -4.60 16.73
CA LEU A 119 -6.82 -5.17 16.74
C LEU A 119 -7.29 -5.40 18.19
N GLN A 120 -6.50 -6.04 19.04
CA GLN A 120 -6.86 -6.24 20.45
C GLN A 120 -7.07 -4.93 21.20
N ASP A 121 -6.19 -3.95 21.00
CA ASP A 121 -6.30 -2.62 21.61
C ASP A 121 -7.60 -1.92 21.23
N SER A 122 -8.15 -2.18 20.03
CA SER A 122 -9.44 -1.60 19.64
C SER A 122 -10.64 -2.07 20.49
N HIS A 123 -10.48 -3.08 21.36
CA HIS A 123 -11.54 -3.53 22.29
C HIS A 123 -11.57 -2.63 23.51
N ARG A 124 -10.42 -2.05 23.84
CA ARG A 124 -10.20 -1.17 24.97
C ARG A 124 -10.33 0.30 24.58
N TYR A 125 -9.95 0.65 23.35
CA TYR A 125 -9.89 2.02 22.86
C TYR A 125 -10.90 2.23 21.71
N PRO A 126 -12.09 2.80 21.98
CA PRO A 126 -13.10 3.05 20.94
C PRO A 126 -12.58 3.94 19.80
N ALA A 127 -11.67 4.86 20.10
CA ALA A 127 -10.99 5.69 19.10
C ALA A 127 -10.28 4.81 18.04
N LEU A 128 -9.53 3.78 18.46
CA LEU A 128 -8.87 2.88 17.53
C LEU A 128 -9.88 2.13 16.67
N TRP A 129 -10.95 1.59 17.25
CA TRP A 129 -11.97 0.85 16.50
C TRP A 129 -12.63 1.72 15.42
N HIS A 130 -13.03 2.94 15.79
CA HIS A 130 -13.59 3.90 14.85
C HIS A 130 -12.58 4.31 13.76
N GLY A 131 -11.33 4.62 14.15
CA GLY A 131 -10.26 4.97 13.21
C GLY A 131 -9.96 3.85 12.21
N MET A 132 -9.90 2.60 12.65
CA MET A 132 -9.69 1.42 11.80
C MET A 132 -10.84 1.24 10.81
N THR A 133 -12.08 1.35 11.29
CA THR A 133 -13.28 1.23 10.46
C THR A 133 -13.34 2.35 9.42
N ALA A 134 -12.94 3.58 9.79
CA ALA A 134 -12.81 4.70 8.87
C ALA A 134 -11.75 4.44 7.80
N LEU A 135 -10.55 4.01 8.21
CA LEU A 135 -9.45 3.71 7.29
C LEU A 135 -9.82 2.60 6.32
N ALA A 136 -10.50 1.55 6.77
CA ALA A 136 -10.96 0.50 5.87
C ALA A 136 -12.00 0.98 4.85
N GLY A 137 -12.93 1.85 5.25
CA GLY A 137 -13.86 2.49 4.31
C GLY A 137 -13.12 3.22 3.20
N VAL A 138 -12.12 4.03 3.54
CA VAL A 138 -11.30 4.77 2.55
C VAL A 138 -10.40 3.84 1.73
N HIS A 139 -9.77 2.84 2.36
CA HIS A 139 -8.87 1.90 1.71
C HIS A 139 -9.61 1.01 0.70
N ARG A 140 -10.82 0.54 1.05
CA ARG A 140 -11.69 -0.22 0.15
C ARG A 140 -12.02 0.56 -1.11
N GLU A 141 -12.33 1.85 -0.94
CA GLU A 141 -12.51 2.73 -2.07
C GLU A 141 -11.21 2.80 -2.86
N TYR A 142 -10.07 3.09 -2.22
CA TYR A 142 -8.74 3.20 -2.85
C TYR A 142 -8.42 2.02 -3.77
N VAL A 143 -8.58 0.79 -3.31
CA VAL A 143 -8.22 -0.43 -4.08
C VAL A 143 -9.31 -0.90 -5.05
N ASP A 144 -10.44 -0.20 -5.14
CA ASP A 144 -11.56 -0.58 -6.01
C ASP A 144 -11.13 -0.61 -7.49
N PRO A 145 -11.20 -1.79 -8.15
CA PRO A 145 -10.75 -1.97 -9.54
C PRO A 145 -11.58 -1.20 -10.56
N SER A 146 -12.82 -0.83 -10.22
CA SER A 146 -13.70 -0.08 -11.10
C SER A 146 -13.33 1.40 -11.21
N LYS A 147 -12.45 1.89 -10.32
CA LYS A 147 -12.10 3.31 -10.23
C LYS A 147 -10.82 3.61 -10.97
N SER A 148 -10.80 4.76 -11.65
CA SER A 148 -9.59 5.26 -12.30
C SER A 148 -8.51 5.58 -11.25
N VAL A 149 -7.28 5.21 -11.57
CA VAL A 149 -6.07 5.52 -10.79
C VAL A 149 -5.60 6.96 -11.06
N THR A 150 -5.98 7.55 -12.19
CA THR A 150 -5.51 8.88 -12.63
C THR A 150 -6.47 10.02 -12.31
N GLN A 151 -7.66 9.73 -11.75
CA GLN A 151 -8.66 10.76 -11.43
C GLN A 151 -8.81 10.97 -9.92
N PRO A 152 -8.86 12.24 -9.44
CA PRO A 152 -9.09 12.55 -8.04
C PRO A 152 -10.41 11.96 -7.54
N ARG A 153 -10.37 11.28 -6.40
CA ARG A 153 -11.55 10.63 -5.82
C ARG A 153 -12.37 11.63 -5.03
N MET A 154 -13.13 12.44 -5.75
CA MET A 154 -14.03 13.48 -5.22
C MET A 154 -15.43 12.95 -4.88
N GLY A 155 -15.67 11.64 -5.07
CA GLY A 155 -16.99 11.04 -4.92
C GLY A 155 -17.43 10.90 -3.47
N ASP A 156 -18.64 11.34 -3.18
CA ASP A 156 -19.34 11.14 -1.91
C ASP A 156 -20.00 9.75 -1.88
N THR A 157 -19.17 8.70 -1.91
CA THR A 157 -19.67 7.33 -1.86
C THR A 157 -20.13 6.99 -0.44
N ARG A 158 -21.00 5.98 -0.33
CA ARG A 158 -21.45 5.48 0.98
C ARG A 158 -20.28 5.15 1.91
N ASN A 159 -19.20 4.55 1.38
CA ASN A 159 -18.02 4.21 2.17
C ASN A 159 -17.26 5.45 2.64
N VAL A 160 -17.15 6.50 1.81
CA VAL A 160 -16.52 7.77 2.20
C VAL A 160 -17.35 8.49 3.27
N GLN A 161 -18.67 8.53 3.15
CA GLN A 161 -19.57 9.11 4.16
C GLN A 161 -19.49 8.37 5.50
N LEU A 162 -19.53 7.02 5.46
CA LEU A 162 -19.36 6.20 6.65
C LEU A 162 -17.99 6.40 7.27
N ALA A 163 -16.93 6.46 6.45
CA ALA A 163 -15.58 6.72 6.94
C ALA A 163 -15.45 8.07 7.63
N LEU A 164 -16.04 9.14 7.07
CA LEU A 164 -16.05 10.46 7.71
C LEU A 164 -16.79 10.44 9.06
N LYS A 165 -17.95 9.75 9.12
CA LYS A 165 -18.68 9.57 10.38
C LYS A 165 -17.84 8.83 11.42
N GLN A 166 -17.19 7.73 11.03
CA GLN A 166 -16.31 6.98 11.93
C GLN A 166 -15.09 7.80 12.36
N PHE A 167 -14.48 8.55 11.44
CA PHE A 167 -13.36 9.43 11.75
C PHE A 167 -13.73 10.47 12.83
N ASN A 168 -14.91 11.10 12.72
CA ASN A 168 -15.38 12.03 13.74
C ASN A 168 -15.65 11.36 15.09
N LYS A 169 -16.29 10.18 15.10
CA LYS A 169 -16.48 9.38 16.34
C LYS A 169 -15.14 8.99 16.98
N SER A 170 -14.13 8.72 16.16
CA SER A 170 -12.77 8.41 16.61
C SER A 170 -12.15 9.60 17.36
N ILE A 171 -12.27 10.81 16.80
CA ILE A 171 -11.79 12.04 17.44
C ILE A 171 -12.52 12.30 18.75
N GLU A 172 -13.85 12.22 18.75
CA GLU A 172 -14.67 12.40 19.95
C GLU A 172 -14.28 11.42 21.06
N SER A 173 -14.12 10.14 20.71
CA SER A 173 -13.69 9.09 21.66
C SER A 173 -12.31 9.38 22.22
N LEU A 174 -11.36 9.80 21.37
CA LEU A 174 -10.01 10.13 21.78
C LEU A 174 -9.99 11.31 22.77
N MET A 175 -10.74 12.36 22.48
CA MET A 175 -10.86 13.54 23.34
C MET A 175 -11.51 13.18 24.68
N ASN A 176 -12.61 12.43 24.67
CA ASN A 176 -13.33 12.06 25.88
C ASN A 176 -12.51 11.12 26.79
N GLN A 177 -11.75 10.19 26.21
CA GLN A 177 -11.01 9.19 26.97
C GLN A 177 -9.76 9.75 27.66
N PHE A 178 -9.11 10.75 27.08
CA PHE A 178 -7.80 11.23 27.55
C PHE A 178 -7.83 12.64 28.15
N SER A 179 -9.01 13.28 28.25
CA SER A 179 -9.14 14.61 28.87
C SER A 179 -8.84 14.56 30.37
N GLY A 180 -7.81 15.30 30.80
CA GLY A 180 -7.50 15.55 32.22
C GLY A 180 -6.81 14.40 32.97
N GLN A 181 -6.31 13.37 32.28
CA GLN A 181 -5.70 12.19 32.90
C GLN A 181 -4.19 12.10 32.65
N SER A 182 -3.48 11.46 33.58
CA SER A 182 -2.09 11.02 33.36
C SER A 182 -2.11 9.76 32.49
N LEU A 183 -1.40 9.81 31.35
CA LEU A 183 -1.45 8.74 30.35
C LEU A 183 -0.44 7.62 30.65
N THR A 184 -0.92 6.38 30.63
CA THR A 184 -0.04 5.20 30.65
C THR A 184 0.69 5.04 29.31
N ILE A 185 1.70 4.16 29.25
CA ILE A 185 2.39 3.84 27.99
C ILE A 185 1.43 3.31 26.92
N HIS A 186 0.48 2.46 27.31
CA HIS A 186 -0.53 1.92 26.39
C HIS A 186 -1.45 3.00 25.84
N ASP A 187 -1.83 3.97 26.69
CA ASP A 187 -2.65 5.12 26.25
C ASP A 187 -1.90 5.97 25.23
N LYS A 188 -0.61 6.24 25.48
CA LYS A 188 0.26 6.97 24.54
C LYS A 188 0.40 6.23 23.21
N ILE A 189 0.61 4.90 23.24
CA ILE A 189 0.67 4.06 22.02
C ILE A 189 -0.66 4.10 21.28
N ALA A 190 -1.80 4.01 21.97
CA ALA A 190 -3.13 4.08 21.35
C ALA A 190 -3.38 5.44 20.68
N VAL A 191 -3.01 6.54 21.34
CA VAL A 191 -3.12 7.90 20.77
C VAL A 191 -2.28 8.04 19.50
N LEU A 192 -1.01 7.61 19.55
CA LEU A 192 -0.10 7.69 18.40
C LEU A 192 -0.52 6.75 17.25
N SER A 193 -1.04 5.57 17.58
CA SER A 193 -1.58 4.65 16.57
C SER A 193 -2.83 5.24 15.91
N THR A 194 -3.70 5.88 16.67
CA THR A 194 -4.85 6.64 16.13
C THR A 194 -4.38 7.77 15.22
N CYS A 195 -3.30 8.46 15.59
CA CYS A 195 -2.67 9.48 14.75
C CYS A 195 -2.17 8.90 13.42
N VAL A 196 -1.50 7.75 13.42
CA VAL A 196 -1.09 7.03 12.20
C VAL A 196 -2.30 6.66 11.32
N LEU A 197 -3.39 6.18 11.92
CA LEU A 197 -4.63 5.89 11.18
C LEU A 197 -5.16 7.16 10.49
N TYR A 198 -5.14 8.31 11.17
CA TYR A 198 -5.56 9.59 10.59
C TYR A 198 -4.65 10.04 9.46
N ILE A 199 -3.33 9.88 9.59
CA ILE A 199 -2.39 10.14 8.49
C ILE A 199 -2.77 9.28 7.28
N CYS A 200 -2.99 7.98 7.47
CA CYS A 200 -3.37 7.07 6.38
C CYS A 200 -4.69 7.48 5.71
N ILE A 201 -5.71 7.85 6.50
CA ILE A 201 -7.02 8.32 6.00
C ILE A 201 -6.84 9.59 5.17
N SER A 202 -6.18 10.60 5.73
CA SER A 202 -5.93 11.88 5.05
C SER A 202 -5.10 11.69 3.79
N SER A 203 -4.03 10.89 3.84
CA SER A 203 -3.21 10.58 2.67
C SER A 203 -4.03 9.89 1.60
N LEU A 204 -4.78 8.83 1.91
CA LEU A 204 -5.63 8.09 0.95
C LEU A 204 -6.76 8.93 0.34
N GLN A 205 -7.21 9.99 1.03
CA GLN A 205 -8.18 10.94 0.50
C GLN A 205 -7.54 12.12 -0.26
N GLY A 206 -6.21 12.10 -0.40
CA GLY A 206 -5.43 13.16 -1.02
C GLY A 206 -5.30 14.43 -0.20
N ARG A 207 -5.76 14.47 1.06
CA ARG A 207 -5.74 15.65 1.95
C ARG A 207 -4.38 15.82 2.64
N GLN A 208 -3.34 16.14 1.88
CA GLN A 208 -1.96 16.16 2.39
C GLN A 208 -1.70 17.14 3.53
N PRO A 209 -2.25 18.38 3.54
CA PRO A 209 -2.04 19.29 4.68
C PRO A 209 -2.53 18.71 6.01
N GLN A 210 -3.63 17.95 5.99
CA GLN A 210 -4.15 17.28 7.18
C GLN A 210 -3.25 16.10 7.60
N ALA A 211 -2.74 15.33 6.65
CA ALA A 211 -1.77 14.27 6.91
C ALA A 211 -0.51 14.84 7.57
N PHE A 212 0.02 15.98 7.08
CA PHE A 212 1.16 16.68 7.69
C PHE A 212 0.85 17.20 9.08
N MET A 213 -0.34 17.78 9.29
CA MET A 213 -0.77 18.21 10.61
C MET A 213 -0.77 17.06 11.61
N HIS A 214 -1.33 15.89 11.25
CA HIS A 214 -1.32 14.72 12.12
C HIS A 214 0.10 14.21 12.36
N LEU A 215 0.91 14.08 11.32
CA LEU A 215 2.33 13.70 11.43
C LEU A 215 3.10 14.59 12.39
N LEU A 216 3.03 15.91 12.21
CA LEU A 216 3.74 16.88 13.05
C LEU A 216 3.27 16.80 14.50
N ASN A 217 1.96 16.77 14.75
CA ASN A 217 1.47 16.62 16.12
C ASN A 217 1.87 15.28 16.74
N GLY A 218 1.87 14.19 15.98
CA GLY A 218 2.35 12.88 16.43
C GLY A 218 3.83 12.90 16.81
N LEU A 219 4.69 13.47 15.97
CA LEU A 219 6.12 13.66 16.26
C LEU A 219 6.35 14.50 17.52
N LYS A 220 5.60 15.60 17.66
CA LYS A 220 5.66 16.46 18.85
C LYS A 220 5.32 15.66 20.12
N LEU A 221 4.23 14.89 20.10
CA LEU A 221 3.85 14.04 21.24
C LEU A 221 4.89 12.96 21.52
N PHE A 222 5.44 12.35 20.46
CA PHE A 222 6.48 11.32 20.58
C PHE A 222 7.72 11.85 21.33
N HIS A 223 8.16 13.07 21.00
CA HIS A 223 9.27 13.74 21.70
C HIS A 223 8.90 14.16 23.13
N GLN A 224 7.73 14.79 23.33
CA GLN A 224 7.31 15.28 24.65
C GLN A 224 7.10 14.16 25.67
N TRP A 225 6.66 12.99 25.22
CA TRP A 225 6.44 11.85 26.09
C TRP A 225 7.67 10.99 26.33
N ASP A 226 8.78 11.32 25.66
CA ASP A 226 10.05 10.64 25.73
C ASP A 226 9.92 9.11 25.71
N LEU A 227 9.21 8.62 24.69
CA LEU A 227 8.92 7.21 24.51
C LEU A 227 10.18 6.38 24.22
N GLN A 228 11.30 7.04 23.90
CA GLN A 228 12.59 6.40 23.63
C GLN A 228 13.41 6.19 24.91
N SER A 229 13.41 7.15 25.85
CA SER A 229 14.17 7.05 27.10
C SER A 229 13.40 6.36 28.22
N SER A 230 12.07 6.32 28.14
CA SER A 230 11.22 5.64 29.10
C SER A 230 11.58 4.15 29.09
N HIS A 231 12.51 3.75 29.97
CA HIS A 231 12.88 2.36 30.25
C HIS A 231 11.64 1.57 30.68
N ALA A 232 10.85 1.13 29.70
CA ALA A 232 9.63 0.39 29.91
C ALA A 232 9.96 -1.01 30.42
N ARG A 233 9.20 -1.44 31.42
CA ARG A 233 9.44 -2.62 32.26
C ARG A 233 9.03 -3.95 31.61
N SER A 234 8.66 -3.96 30.32
CA SER A 234 8.21 -5.16 29.58
C SER A 234 8.70 -5.19 28.11
N PRO A 235 9.06 -6.36 27.53
CA PRO A 235 9.43 -6.49 26.12
C PRO A 235 8.30 -6.15 25.13
N GLU A 236 7.04 -6.29 25.52
CA GLU A 236 5.90 -6.05 24.64
C GLU A 236 5.67 -4.55 24.39
N ASP A 237 5.79 -3.71 25.42
CA ASP A 237 5.63 -2.25 25.27
C ASP A 237 6.70 -1.63 24.39
N TRP A 238 7.90 -2.22 24.41
CA TRP A 238 9.01 -1.87 23.56
C TRP A 238 8.67 -2.00 22.06
N LEU A 239 8.00 -3.08 21.66
CA LEU A 239 7.66 -3.33 20.26
C LEU A 239 6.69 -2.29 19.68
N GLY A 240 5.68 -1.88 20.45
CA GLY A 240 4.70 -0.88 19.99
C GLY A 240 5.35 0.48 19.78
N ALA A 241 6.22 0.90 20.70
CA ALA A 241 6.99 2.14 20.56
C ALA A 241 7.99 2.10 19.40
N GLU A 242 8.67 0.96 19.18
CA GLU A 242 9.58 0.76 18.05
C GLU A 242 8.87 0.81 16.69
N MET A 243 7.70 0.18 16.57
CA MET A 243 6.91 0.24 15.34
C MET A 243 6.39 1.65 15.05
N LEU A 244 5.92 2.35 16.08
CA LEU A 244 5.51 3.75 15.93
C LEU A 244 6.70 4.63 15.56
N LEU A 245 7.86 4.44 16.19
CA LEU A 245 9.09 5.13 15.83
C LEU A 245 9.43 4.93 14.35
N LEU A 246 9.41 3.69 13.87
CA LEU A 246 9.63 3.38 12.46
C LEU A 246 8.65 4.13 11.54
N ILE A 247 7.36 4.08 11.86
CA ILE A 247 6.32 4.71 11.05
C ILE A 247 6.52 6.23 11.02
N PHE A 248 6.71 6.86 12.16
CA PHE A 248 6.90 8.31 12.26
C PHE A 248 8.19 8.78 11.58
N THR A 249 9.30 8.05 11.73
CA THR A 249 10.57 8.37 11.04
C THR A 249 10.43 8.33 9.52
N ARG A 250 9.73 7.33 8.98
CA ARG A 250 9.49 7.20 7.53
C ARG A 250 8.56 8.30 7.00
N LEU A 251 7.45 8.54 7.70
CA LEU A 251 6.50 9.59 7.30
C LEU A 251 7.15 10.98 7.38
N ASP A 252 8.01 11.19 8.37
CA ASP A 252 8.78 12.41 8.50
C ASP A 252 9.67 12.66 7.27
N SER A 253 10.50 11.69 6.85
CA SER A 253 11.40 11.87 5.69
C SER A 253 10.61 12.18 4.41
N GLN A 254 9.44 11.55 4.24
CA GLN A 254 8.55 11.81 3.09
C GLN A 254 7.91 13.19 3.11
N ALA A 255 7.63 13.76 4.28
CA ALA A 255 7.01 15.07 4.42
C ALA A 255 8.02 16.22 4.22
N ARG A 256 9.33 15.99 4.46
CA ARG A 256 10.36 17.04 4.43
C ARG A 256 10.41 17.85 3.13
N PRO A 257 10.33 17.27 1.92
CA PRO A 257 10.36 18.04 0.68
C PRO A 257 9.23 19.09 0.59
N TYR A 258 8.08 18.82 1.20
CA TYR A 258 6.94 19.73 1.24
C TYR A 258 7.07 20.78 2.36
N LEU A 259 7.50 20.34 3.55
CA LEU A 259 7.60 21.21 4.74
C LEU A 259 8.74 22.22 4.64
N ALA A 260 9.87 21.85 4.03
CA ALA A 260 11.03 22.72 3.87
C ALA A 260 10.69 24.02 3.12
N MET A 261 9.68 23.99 2.24
CA MET A 261 9.27 25.12 1.39
C MET A 261 8.16 25.98 2.00
N GLN A 262 7.53 25.57 3.10
CA GLN A 262 6.34 26.24 3.65
C GLN A 262 6.62 27.15 4.85
N ASP A 263 7.88 27.34 5.25
CA ASP A 263 8.27 28.11 6.46
C ASP A 263 7.53 27.66 7.75
N MET A 264 7.00 26.44 7.74
CA MET A 264 6.29 25.82 8.87
C MET A 264 7.25 25.24 9.93
N SER A 265 8.55 25.52 9.80
CA SER A 265 9.56 25.04 10.74
C SER A 265 9.49 25.82 12.05
N SER A 266 8.61 25.38 12.94
CA SER A 266 8.83 25.60 14.37
C SER A 266 10.09 24.82 14.76
N GLY A 267 11.00 25.41 15.55
CA GLY A 267 12.33 24.84 15.80
C GLY A 267 12.37 23.40 16.35
N TRP A 268 11.27 22.91 16.94
CA TRP A 268 11.14 21.51 17.38
C TRP A 268 11.00 20.52 16.21
N THR A 269 10.50 20.97 15.04
CA THR A 269 10.38 20.13 13.84
C THR A 269 11.75 19.66 13.34
N ASP A 270 12.83 20.31 13.77
CA ASP A 270 14.20 19.94 13.43
C ASP A 270 14.84 18.97 14.44
N THR A 271 14.16 18.66 15.55
CA THR A 271 14.60 17.65 16.50
C THR A 271 14.63 16.27 15.82
N GLN A 272 15.75 15.57 15.98
CA GLN A 272 15.94 14.23 15.44
C GLN A 272 15.31 13.18 16.36
N LEU A 273 14.75 12.14 15.76
CA LEU A 273 14.37 10.94 16.47
C LEU A 273 15.63 10.11 16.70
N VAL A 274 16.27 10.29 17.85
CA VAL A 274 17.54 9.62 18.14
C VAL A 274 17.29 8.17 18.55
N GLN A 275 17.83 7.23 17.77
CA GLN A 275 18.00 5.86 18.25
C GLN A 275 19.22 5.83 19.18
N PRO A 276 19.11 5.32 20.43
CA PRO A 276 20.30 5.06 21.23
C PRO A 276 21.16 4.04 20.49
N SER A 277 22.40 4.42 20.15
CA SER A 277 23.36 3.50 19.55
C SER A 277 23.54 2.30 20.49
N LYS A 278 23.20 1.11 19.99
CA LYS A 278 23.53 -0.14 20.64
C LYS A 278 24.65 -0.77 19.83
N GLU A 279 25.84 -0.87 20.41
CA GLU A 279 27.01 -1.51 19.77
C GLU A 279 26.81 -3.01 19.49
N ARG A 280 25.68 -3.58 19.93
CA ARG A 280 25.34 -5.00 19.72
C ARG A 280 24.84 -5.29 18.30
N PRO A 281 25.02 -6.54 17.80
CA PRO A 281 24.37 -7.01 16.58
C PRO A 281 22.84 -6.85 16.62
N PHE A 282 22.21 -6.70 15.47
CA PHE A 282 20.75 -6.69 15.37
C PHE A 282 20.18 -8.07 15.74
N ALA A 283 19.12 -8.10 16.53
CA ALA A 283 18.42 -9.34 16.89
C ALA A 283 17.34 -9.72 15.88
N THR A 284 16.78 -8.73 15.16
CA THR A 284 15.71 -8.93 14.18
C THR A 284 15.90 -8.02 12.98
N LEU A 285 15.25 -8.36 11.86
CA LEU A 285 15.19 -7.47 10.69
C LEU A 285 14.52 -6.13 11.02
N LEU A 286 13.55 -6.11 11.93
CA LEU A 286 12.89 -4.88 12.36
C LEU A 286 13.90 -3.92 13.04
N GLU A 287 14.75 -4.41 13.95
CA GLU A 287 15.79 -3.58 14.60
C GLU A 287 16.76 -3.01 13.56
N SER A 288 17.14 -3.84 12.59
CA SER A 288 17.99 -3.40 11.46
C SER A 288 17.29 -2.33 10.62
N TYR A 289 15.99 -2.47 10.37
CA TYR A 289 15.23 -1.54 9.54
C TYR A 289 15.01 -0.19 10.25
N ILE A 290 14.65 -0.21 11.53
CA ILE A 290 14.50 1.01 12.33
C ILE A 290 15.79 1.82 12.35
N SER A 291 16.92 1.14 12.57
CA SER A 291 18.23 1.79 12.57
C SER A 291 18.57 2.41 11.21
N LEU A 292 18.21 1.74 10.10
CA LEU A 292 18.47 2.24 8.75
C LEU A 292 17.59 3.45 8.41
N GLU A 293 16.30 3.40 8.76
CA GLU A 293 15.37 4.51 8.49
C GLU A 293 15.69 5.75 9.33
N ALA A 294 16.20 5.59 10.55
CA ALA A 294 16.72 6.70 11.34
C ALA A 294 17.91 7.38 10.62
N LEU A 295 18.88 6.58 10.16
CA LEU A 295 20.03 7.08 9.39
C LEU A 295 19.60 7.73 8.07
N PHE A 296 18.66 7.12 7.34
CA PHE A 296 18.10 7.67 6.11
C PHE A 296 17.42 9.03 6.36
N ASN A 297 16.61 9.13 7.42
CA ASN A 297 15.94 10.38 7.79
C ASN A 297 16.95 11.49 8.11
N ASP A 298 18.01 11.18 8.84
CA ASP A 298 19.08 12.14 9.16
C ASP A 298 19.83 12.62 7.92
N VAL A 299 20.19 11.70 7.03
CA VAL A 299 20.86 12.02 5.75
C VAL A 299 19.94 12.86 4.86
N ILE A 300 18.65 12.53 4.75
CA ILE A 300 17.66 13.33 4.00
C ILE A 300 17.53 14.73 4.57
N ARG A 301 17.43 14.88 5.90
CA ARG A 301 17.34 16.20 6.55
C ARG A 301 18.57 17.04 6.25
N PHE A 302 19.75 16.44 6.39
CA PHE A 302 21.01 17.08 6.06
C PHE A 302 21.03 17.52 4.59
N PHE A 303 20.73 16.60 3.68
CA PHE A 303 20.75 16.83 2.24
C PHE A 303 19.75 17.92 1.81
N LEU A 304 18.52 17.90 2.31
CA LEU A 304 17.52 18.92 1.99
C LEU A 304 17.85 20.30 2.57
N ARG A 305 18.40 20.38 3.80
CA ARG A 305 18.89 21.66 4.36
C ARG A 305 20.04 22.22 3.52
N TYR A 306 20.91 21.34 3.04
CA TYR A 306 22.01 21.72 2.18
C TYR A 306 21.55 22.29 0.84
N LEU A 307 20.58 21.62 0.20
CA LEU A 307 20.03 22.04 -1.09
C LEU A 307 19.10 23.27 -1.00
N LYS A 308 18.42 23.48 0.13
CA LYS A 308 17.53 24.64 0.36
C LYS A 308 18.25 25.98 0.21
N ASN A 309 19.57 26.00 0.35
CA ASN A 309 20.38 27.21 0.18
C ASN A 309 20.57 27.64 -1.28
N HIS A 310 20.06 26.89 -2.27
CA HIS A 310 19.94 27.24 -3.71
C HIS A 310 21.06 28.13 -4.29
N SER A 311 22.29 27.91 -3.85
CA SER A 311 23.43 28.66 -4.38
C SER A 311 23.79 28.05 -5.74
N PRO A 312 23.98 28.87 -6.79
CA PRO A 312 24.50 28.39 -8.08
C PRO A 312 25.89 27.75 -7.93
N ASN A 313 26.61 28.08 -6.86
CA ASN A 313 27.83 27.42 -6.42
C ASN A 313 27.61 26.88 -5.00
N PRO A 314 27.07 25.66 -4.84
CA PRO A 314 26.97 25.06 -3.53
C PRO A 314 28.39 24.80 -3.00
N ASP A 315 28.59 25.04 -1.71
CA ASP A 315 29.83 24.65 -1.04
C ASP A 315 30.05 23.13 -1.20
N PRO A 316 31.24 22.61 -0.90
CA PRO A 316 31.40 21.18 -0.64
C PRO A 316 30.73 20.80 0.68
N ILE A 317 30.10 19.63 0.74
CA ILE A 317 29.65 19.05 2.02
C ILE A 317 30.86 18.97 2.97
N PRO A 318 30.76 19.47 4.22
CA PRO A 318 31.85 19.37 5.18
C PRO A 318 32.32 17.93 5.35
N SER A 319 33.61 17.68 5.11
CA SER A 319 34.19 16.33 5.09
C SER A 319 33.94 15.55 6.38
N GLY A 320 33.99 16.22 7.54
CA GLY A 320 33.72 15.59 8.84
C GLY A 320 32.29 15.07 8.99
N VAL A 321 31.29 15.76 8.42
CA VAL A 321 29.88 15.34 8.49
C VAL A 321 29.64 14.15 7.57
N ARG A 322 30.17 14.20 6.34
CA ARG A 322 30.08 13.09 5.39
C ARG A 322 30.77 11.83 5.94
N GLU A 323 31.98 11.98 6.50
CA GLU A 323 32.73 10.87 7.11
C GLU A 323 31.98 10.26 8.31
N MET A 324 31.32 11.09 9.12
CA MET A 324 30.49 10.61 10.23
C MET A 324 29.36 9.69 9.74
N TYR A 325 28.61 10.09 8.70
CA TYR A 325 27.54 9.24 8.16
C TYR A 325 28.08 8.00 7.46
N PHE A 326 29.20 8.09 6.74
CA PHE A 326 29.85 6.90 6.16
C PHE A 326 30.23 5.87 7.22
N ARG A 327 30.77 6.32 8.36
CA ARG A 327 31.07 5.44 9.49
C ARG A 327 29.81 4.76 10.03
N GLN A 328 28.72 5.51 10.21
CA GLN A 328 27.45 4.94 10.68
C GLN A 328 26.86 3.93 9.70
N VAL A 329 26.95 4.17 8.39
CA VAL A 329 26.55 3.19 7.36
C VAL A 329 27.41 1.93 7.45
N GLN A 330 28.73 2.06 7.60
CA GLN A 330 29.63 0.90 7.74
C GLN A 330 29.33 0.09 9.01
N GLU A 331 29.11 0.76 10.15
CA GLU A 331 28.72 0.11 11.40
C GLU A 331 27.39 -0.64 11.24
N TRP A 332 26.42 -0.03 10.55
CA TRP A 332 25.16 -0.68 10.21
C TRP A 332 25.37 -1.91 9.32
N ASP A 333 26.18 -1.79 8.25
CA ASP A 333 26.48 -2.88 7.30
C ASP A 333 27.08 -4.10 8.04
N VAL A 334 28.01 -3.87 8.97
CA VAL A 334 28.63 -4.94 9.78
C VAL A 334 27.61 -5.64 10.67
N ARG A 335 26.73 -4.87 11.33
CA ARG A 335 25.68 -5.41 12.22
C ARG A 335 24.62 -6.17 11.42
N HIS A 336 24.22 -5.65 10.26
CA HIS A 336 23.27 -6.30 9.36
C HIS A 336 23.83 -7.60 8.77
N ALA A 337 25.08 -7.60 8.30
CA ALA A 337 25.75 -8.80 7.83
C ALA A 337 25.88 -9.88 8.92
N THR A 338 26.10 -9.46 10.17
CA THR A 338 26.12 -10.37 11.31
C THR A 338 24.76 -11.03 11.54
N LEU A 339 23.66 -10.25 11.46
CA LEU A 339 22.30 -10.79 11.53
C LEU A 339 22.02 -11.81 10.41
N LEU A 340 22.33 -11.47 9.15
CA LEU A 340 22.10 -12.37 8.01
C LEU A 340 22.91 -13.67 8.10
N ARG A 341 24.12 -13.62 8.69
CA ARG A 341 24.92 -14.81 8.96
C ARG A 341 24.29 -15.70 10.03
N MET A 342 23.62 -15.11 11.02
CA MET A 342 22.96 -15.85 12.11
C MET A 342 21.58 -16.36 11.70
N SER A 343 20.91 -15.69 10.76
CA SER A 343 19.57 -15.99 10.25
C SER A 343 19.55 -16.01 8.71
N PRO A 344 20.17 -17.03 8.08
CA PRO A 344 20.27 -17.10 6.62
C PRO A 344 18.92 -17.26 5.90
N GLU A 345 17.86 -17.66 6.61
CA GLU A 345 16.48 -17.72 6.11
C GLU A 345 16.00 -16.39 5.51
N TYR A 346 16.47 -15.25 6.04
CA TYR A 346 16.10 -13.93 5.54
C TYR A 346 16.62 -13.63 4.13
N LEU A 347 17.69 -14.28 3.67
CA LEU A 347 18.38 -13.94 2.42
C LEU A 347 17.50 -14.05 1.16
N GLN A 348 16.40 -14.81 1.24
CA GLN A 348 15.47 -15.01 0.13
C GLN A 348 14.20 -14.16 0.26
N GLU A 349 14.10 -13.34 1.31
CA GLU A 349 12.92 -12.51 1.55
C GLU A 349 12.97 -11.19 0.80
N LYS A 350 11.82 -10.76 0.28
CA LYS A 350 11.64 -9.41 -0.29
C LYS A 350 11.95 -8.29 0.70
N ALA A 351 11.84 -8.58 2.01
CA ALA A 351 12.26 -7.69 3.08
C ALA A 351 13.72 -7.23 2.92
N ILE A 352 14.61 -8.15 2.53
CA ILE A 352 16.03 -7.85 2.31
C ILE A 352 16.24 -7.01 1.06
N ASP A 353 15.53 -7.29 -0.02
CA ASP A 353 15.58 -6.44 -1.22
C ASP A 353 15.15 -5.00 -0.90
N LEU A 354 14.10 -4.82 -0.07
CA LEU A 354 13.66 -3.48 0.35
C LEU A 354 14.72 -2.76 1.22
N LEU A 355 15.32 -3.47 2.19
CA LEU A 355 16.42 -2.93 3.00
C LEU A 355 17.62 -2.54 2.14
N ASN A 356 17.98 -3.38 1.17
CA ASN A 356 19.08 -3.13 0.26
C ASN A 356 18.82 -1.88 -0.58
N ILE A 357 17.61 -1.68 -1.12
CA ILE A 357 17.28 -0.45 -1.84
C ILE A 357 17.43 0.76 -0.93
N ARG A 358 16.90 0.68 0.31
CA ARG A 358 17.01 1.79 1.27
C ARG A 358 18.46 2.12 1.62
N ARG A 359 19.28 1.11 1.87
CA ARG A 359 20.72 1.26 2.12
C ARG A 359 21.40 1.91 0.90
N GLN A 360 21.20 1.35 -0.30
CA GLN A 360 21.81 1.89 -1.53
C GLN A 360 21.40 3.35 -1.74
N PHE A 361 20.17 3.70 -1.40
CA PHE A 361 19.70 5.08 -1.52
C PHE A 361 20.44 6.04 -0.57
N VAL A 362 20.72 5.62 0.69
CA VAL A 362 21.61 6.39 1.59
C VAL A 362 22.99 6.56 0.96
N GLY A 363 23.56 5.47 0.42
CA GLY A 363 24.87 5.48 -0.23
C GLY A 363 24.95 6.48 -1.39
N VAL A 364 23.93 6.48 -2.28
CA VAL A 364 23.79 7.45 -3.36
C VAL A 364 23.81 8.88 -2.82
N MET A 365 23.03 9.20 -1.78
CA MET A 365 22.98 10.57 -1.23
C MET A 365 24.32 11.01 -0.65
N LEU A 366 25.06 10.12 0.01
CA LEU A 366 26.35 10.43 0.60
C LEU A 366 27.47 10.55 -0.43
N ALA A 367 27.38 9.78 -1.53
CA ALA A 367 28.35 9.79 -2.62
C ALA A 367 28.24 11.04 -3.52
N LEU A 368 27.08 11.68 -3.57
CA LEU A 368 26.87 12.87 -4.41
C LEU A 368 27.79 14.03 -4.01
N ASP A 369 28.59 14.49 -4.96
CA ASP A 369 29.36 15.72 -4.86
C ASP A 369 28.50 16.92 -5.33
N PRO A 370 28.00 17.78 -4.41
CA PRO A 370 27.16 18.89 -4.79
C PRO A 370 27.88 19.91 -5.68
N THR A 371 29.22 19.98 -5.62
CA THR A 371 30.01 20.93 -6.44
C THR A 371 29.93 20.64 -7.93
N GLN A 372 29.63 19.37 -8.29
CA GLN A 372 29.43 18.96 -9.68
C GLN A 372 27.99 19.16 -10.16
N GLY A 373 27.08 19.60 -9.27
CA GLY A 373 25.66 19.77 -9.55
C GLY A 373 25.01 18.49 -10.06
N ASP A 374 24.04 18.63 -10.98
CA ASP A 374 23.32 17.48 -11.54
C ASP A 374 24.20 16.50 -12.35
N LEU A 375 25.44 16.88 -12.70
CA LEU A 375 26.32 15.99 -13.43
C LEU A 375 26.89 14.87 -12.55
N ALA A 376 26.94 15.08 -11.22
CA ALA A 376 27.42 14.11 -10.24
C ALA A 376 26.68 12.76 -10.31
N HIS A 377 25.42 12.78 -10.79
CA HIS A 377 24.59 11.59 -10.92
C HIS A 377 25.08 10.60 -11.99
N ASP A 378 25.96 11.01 -12.91
CA ASP A 378 26.48 10.11 -13.96
C ASP A 378 27.37 9.01 -13.39
N GLU A 379 28.15 9.34 -12.36
CA GLU A 379 29.06 8.40 -11.70
C GLU A 379 28.27 7.33 -10.92
N LEU A 380 27.01 7.61 -10.58
CA LEU A 380 26.12 6.75 -9.81
C LEU A 380 25.19 5.87 -10.68
N PHE A 381 25.43 5.83 -11.99
CA PHE A 381 24.64 5.00 -12.90
C PHE A 381 24.60 3.51 -12.49
N PRO A 382 25.71 2.86 -12.10
CA PRO A 382 25.67 1.46 -11.65
C PRO A 382 24.75 1.23 -10.46
N GLU A 383 24.80 2.10 -9.45
CA GLU A 383 23.98 2.05 -8.25
C GLU A 383 22.50 2.23 -8.60
N TYR A 384 22.17 3.16 -9.49
CA TYR A 384 20.80 3.35 -9.98
C TYR A 384 20.27 2.12 -10.72
N ALA A 385 21.10 1.47 -11.54
CA ALA A 385 20.70 0.26 -12.25
C ALA A 385 20.34 -0.85 -11.25
N ILE A 386 21.18 -1.07 -10.24
CA ILE A 386 20.94 -2.05 -9.17
C ILE A 386 19.63 -1.73 -8.42
N MET A 387 19.39 -0.47 -8.07
CA MET A 387 18.18 -0.05 -7.36
C MET A 387 16.92 -0.31 -8.21
N VAL A 388 16.92 0.08 -9.49
CA VAL A 388 15.77 -0.15 -10.39
C VAL A 388 15.51 -1.63 -10.61
N ASP A 389 16.56 -2.44 -10.79
CA ASP A 389 16.42 -3.88 -10.99
C ASP A 389 15.90 -4.58 -9.72
N THR A 390 16.35 -4.14 -8.55
CA THR A 390 15.85 -4.66 -7.26
C THR A 390 14.39 -4.28 -7.06
N VAL A 391 14.00 -3.04 -7.37
CA VAL A 391 12.59 -2.61 -7.33
C VAL A 391 11.73 -3.43 -8.31
N ALA A 392 12.22 -3.65 -9.54
CA ALA A 392 11.53 -4.49 -10.52
C ALA A 392 11.33 -5.90 -9.97
N ARG A 393 12.35 -6.52 -9.36
CA ARG A 393 12.22 -7.85 -8.73
C ARG A 393 11.18 -7.89 -7.61
N ILE A 394 11.09 -6.87 -6.76
CA ILE A 394 10.07 -6.81 -5.70
C ILE A 394 8.66 -6.78 -6.30
N LEU A 395 8.45 -5.92 -7.31
CA LEU A 395 7.16 -5.66 -7.95
C LEU A 395 6.70 -6.81 -8.87
N GLU A 396 7.62 -7.38 -9.65
CA GLU A 396 7.37 -8.44 -10.63
C GLU A 396 7.39 -9.83 -9.99
N GLY A 397 8.21 -10.05 -8.95
CA GLY A 397 8.34 -11.33 -8.26
C GLY A 397 7.23 -11.64 -7.26
N GLY A 398 6.01 -11.14 -7.46
CA GLY A 398 4.84 -11.49 -6.62
C GLY A 398 4.58 -12.99 -6.63
N ASP A 399 4.64 -13.63 -5.45
CA ASP A 399 4.35 -15.06 -5.31
C ASP A 399 2.84 -15.29 -5.54
N GLU A 400 2.48 -15.98 -6.64
CA GLU A 400 1.11 -16.33 -7.01
C GLU A 400 0.40 -17.22 -5.96
N ARG A 401 1.09 -17.62 -4.88
CA ARG A 401 0.63 -18.63 -3.91
C ARG A 401 -0.04 -18.08 -2.65
N ASN A 402 0.14 -16.81 -2.31
CA ASN A 402 -0.36 -16.22 -1.05
C ASN A 402 -1.35 -15.05 -1.25
N THR A 403 -1.69 -14.68 -2.48
CA THR A 403 -2.84 -13.81 -2.75
C THR A 403 -4.12 -14.63 -2.54
N PRO A 404 -4.98 -14.27 -1.57
CA PRO A 404 -6.31 -14.88 -1.45
C PRO A 404 -7.02 -14.84 -2.80
N ASP A 405 -7.78 -15.88 -3.16
CA ASP A 405 -8.38 -16.04 -4.49
C ASP A 405 -9.28 -14.88 -4.96
N TYR A 406 -9.68 -13.98 -4.06
CA TYR A 406 -10.42 -12.76 -4.41
C TYR A 406 -9.53 -11.57 -4.82
N LEU A 407 -8.20 -11.65 -4.59
CA LEU A 407 -7.17 -10.73 -5.10
C LEU A 407 -6.38 -11.34 -6.28
N SER A 408 -6.50 -12.65 -6.54
CA SER A 408 -5.85 -13.35 -7.67
C SER A 408 -6.58 -13.14 -9.01
N VAL A 409 -7.76 -12.49 -9.00
CA VAL A 409 -8.47 -12.07 -10.21
C VAL A 409 -7.86 -10.78 -10.76
N ASN A 410 -6.67 -10.85 -11.38
CA ASN A 410 -6.35 -10.20 -12.66
C ASN A 410 -4.85 -10.09 -12.90
N LYS A 411 -4.39 -10.79 -13.94
CA LYS A 411 -3.05 -10.70 -14.55
C LYS A 411 -2.82 -9.38 -15.32
N GLN A 412 -3.49 -8.30 -14.94
CA GLN A 412 -3.30 -6.96 -15.51
C GLN A 412 -2.96 -6.01 -14.37
N HIS A 413 -1.67 -5.82 -14.09
CA HIS A 413 -1.14 -4.86 -13.11
C HIS A 413 -1.68 -3.45 -13.38
N LYS A 414 -2.82 -3.11 -12.76
CA LYS A 414 -3.50 -1.81 -12.86
C LYS A 414 -4.19 -1.39 -11.55
N HIS A 415 -4.09 -2.18 -10.49
CA HIS A 415 -4.74 -1.88 -9.22
C HIS A 415 -3.79 -1.15 -8.28
N PRO A 416 -4.22 -0.05 -7.65
CA PRO A 416 -3.35 0.72 -6.79
C PRO A 416 -3.11 -0.01 -5.47
N ALA A 417 -1.84 -0.15 -5.08
CA ALA A 417 -1.46 -0.71 -3.79
C ALA A 417 -1.26 0.39 -2.74
N PHE A 418 -1.57 0.10 -1.49
CA PHE A 418 -1.23 0.98 -0.37
C PHE A 418 -0.19 0.26 0.51
N SER A 419 0.69 1.00 1.18
CA SER A 419 1.56 0.47 2.22
C SER A 419 2.08 1.62 3.09
N LEU A 420 2.48 1.32 4.33
CA LEU A 420 3.33 2.23 5.12
C LEU A 420 4.82 1.95 4.94
N GLU A 421 5.16 0.85 4.26
CA GLU A 421 6.52 0.57 3.83
C GLU A 421 6.92 1.45 2.68
N THR A 422 8.21 1.71 2.64
CA THR A 422 8.82 2.72 1.79
C THR A 422 10.07 2.13 1.17
N GLY A 423 10.38 2.50 -0.07
CA GLY A 423 11.58 2.01 -0.75
C GLY A 423 11.38 1.63 -2.20
N ILE A 424 10.25 2.03 -2.80
CA ILE A 424 10.01 1.84 -4.23
C ILE A 424 9.68 3.19 -4.88
N VAL A 425 8.71 3.96 -4.35
CA VAL A 425 8.29 5.21 -4.99
C VAL A 425 9.40 6.26 -4.94
N GLU A 426 9.99 6.49 -3.77
CA GLU A 426 11.05 7.51 -3.61
C GLU A 426 12.31 7.20 -4.45
N PRO A 427 12.87 5.98 -4.45
CA PRO A 427 13.95 5.60 -5.36
C PRO A 427 13.63 5.79 -6.83
N LEU A 428 12.48 5.32 -7.31
CA LEU A 428 12.10 5.44 -8.72
C LEU A 428 11.89 6.91 -9.12
N PHE A 429 11.29 7.70 -8.23
CA PHE A 429 11.14 9.15 -8.41
C PHE A 429 12.51 9.83 -8.53
N TRP A 430 13.42 9.53 -7.60
CA TRP A 430 14.77 10.09 -7.59
C TRP A 430 15.53 9.74 -8.87
N ILE A 431 15.52 8.47 -9.26
CA ILE A 431 16.22 8.00 -10.46
C ILE A 431 15.58 8.58 -11.72
N GLY A 432 14.24 8.62 -11.81
CA GLY A 432 13.53 9.18 -12.96
C GLY A 432 13.84 10.67 -13.20
N THR A 433 13.98 11.44 -12.12
CA THR A 433 14.28 12.88 -12.18
C THR A 433 15.77 13.19 -12.31
N ARG A 434 16.65 12.45 -11.64
CA ARG A 434 18.10 12.76 -11.56
C ARG A 434 18.98 11.97 -12.54
N CYS A 435 18.63 10.74 -12.90
CA CYS A 435 19.42 9.98 -13.87
C CYS A 435 19.30 10.60 -15.27
N ARG A 436 20.44 10.79 -15.94
CA ARG A 436 20.49 11.35 -17.31
C ARG A 436 20.46 10.26 -18.39
N GLU A 437 20.68 9.01 -18.03
CA GLU A 437 20.66 7.89 -18.98
C GLU A 437 19.22 7.61 -19.43
N PRO A 438 18.91 7.72 -20.74
CA PRO A 438 17.55 7.67 -21.27
C PRO A 438 16.77 6.39 -20.95
N PHE A 439 17.42 5.22 -20.98
CA PHE A 439 16.75 3.94 -20.79
C PHE A 439 16.35 3.72 -19.34
N LEU A 440 17.28 3.92 -18.40
CA LEU A 440 17.08 3.66 -16.98
C LEU A 440 16.02 4.58 -16.38
N ARG A 441 16.03 5.86 -16.74
CA ARG A 441 15.01 6.81 -16.25
C ARG A 441 13.61 6.51 -16.81
N ARG A 442 13.51 6.03 -18.06
CA ARG A 442 12.23 5.56 -18.65
C ARG A 442 11.76 4.26 -18.01
N LYS A 443 12.67 3.34 -17.67
CA LYS A 443 12.36 2.13 -16.91
C LYS A 443 11.79 2.49 -15.53
N ALA A 444 12.37 3.48 -14.85
CA ALA A 444 11.83 3.95 -13.58
C ALA A 444 10.41 4.54 -13.71
N LEU A 445 10.18 5.36 -14.74
CA LEU A 445 8.85 5.91 -15.06
C LEU A 445 7.82 4.80 -15.37
N ASP A 446 8.22 3.81 -16.18
CA ASP A 446 7.37 2.68 -16.54
C ASP A 446 6.97 1.85 -15.32
N LEU A 447 7.91 1.58 -14.39
CA LEU A 447 7.59 0.88 -13.13
C LEU A 447 6.59 1.67 -12.27
N LEU A 448 6.75 2.99 -12.14
CA LEU A 448 5.79 3.84 -11.41
C LEU A 448 4.38 3.79 -12.02
N LYS A 449 4.28 3.78 -13.36
CA LYS A 449 3.00 3.72 -14.08
C LYS A 449 2.36 2.33 -14.06
N ARG A 450 3.16 1.28 -14.19
CA ARG A 450 2.70 -0.12 -14.26
C ARG A 450 2.28 -0.66 -12.89
N TYR A 451 2.88 -0.17 -11.82
CA TYR A 451 2.56 -0.56 -10.45
C TYR A 451 2.12 0.65 -9.63
N PRO A 452 0.91 1.18 -9.89
CA PRO A 452 0.39 2.31 -9.13
C PRO A 452 0.35 1.99 -7.65
N ARG A 453 0.84 2.90 -6.81
CA ARG A 453 0.87 2.68 -5.36
C ARG A 453 1.12 3.93 -4.55
N ARG A 454 0.65 3.90 -3.31
CA ARG A 454 0.95 4.91 -2.28
C ARG A 454 1.73 4.25 -1.14
N GLU A 455 2.86 4.87 -0.78
CA GLU A 455 3.74 4.50 0.33
C GLU A 455 3.64 5.60 1.39
N GLY A 456 2.71 5.46 2.34
CA GLY A 456 2.42 6.50 3.33
C GLY A 456 1.91 7.78 2.68
N ILE A 457 2.70 8.85 2.76
CA ILE A 457 2.44 10.15 2.13
C ILE A 457 2.85 10.12 0.65
N CYS A 458 3.94 9.41 0.34
CA CYS A 458 4.48 9.34 -1.01
C CYS A 458 3.51 8.66 -1.96
N GLU A 459 3.23 9.38 -3.04
CA GLU A 459 2.25 8.97 -4.01
C GLU A 459 2.98 8.67 -5.35
N GLY A 460 2.87 7.41 -5.80
CA GLY A 460 3.59 6.82 -6.91
C GLY A 460 3.27 7.38 -8.29
N MET A 461 2.04 7.80 -8.61
CA MET A 461 1.80 8.34 -9.94
C MET A 461 1.66 9.86 -10.06
N LEU A 462 1.53 10.60 -8.97
CA LEU A 462 2.01 11.96 -8.84
C LEU A 462 3.50 11.99 -9.13
N ALA A 463 4.28 11.09 -8.51
CA ALA A 463 5.68 10.91 -8.82
C ALA A 463 5.89 10.59 -10.32
N SER A 464 5.08 9.70 -10.91
CA SER A 464 5.17 9.41 -12.36
C SER A 464 4.90 10.64 -13.24
N CYS A 465 3.92 11.47 -12.88
CA CYS A 465 3.57 12.68 -13.63
C CYS A 465 4.71 13.69 -13.59
N ILE A 466 5.34 13.84 -12.44
CA ILE A 466 6.49 14.74 -12.26
C ILE A 466 7.71 14.21 -13.02
N VAL A 467 8.02 12.91 -12.91
CA VAL A 467 9.13 12.28 -13.64
C VAL A 467 8.95 12.43 -15.15
N GLU A 468 7.75 12.13 -15.67
CA GLU A 468 7.42 12.30 -17.08
C GLU A 468 7.64 13.74 -17.53
N ARG A 469 7.18 14.71 -16.73
CA ARG A 469 7.33 16.12 -17.06
C ARG A 469 8.79 16.60 -17.01
N VAL A 470 9.59 16.11 -16.07
CA VAL A 470 11.04 16.38 -16.05
C VAL A 470 11.71 15.82 -17.31
N ILE A 471 11.39 14.59 -17.71
CA ILE A 471 11.92 13.98 -18.94
C ILE A 471 11.56 14.85 -20.16
N GLU A 472 10.30 15.27 -20.28
CA GLU A 472 9.84 16.13 -21.38
C GLU A 472 10.58 17.46 -21.45
N ILE A 473 10.76 18.15 -20.31
CA ILE A 473 11.44 19.45 -20.25
C ILE A 473 12.88 19.32 -20.72
N GLU A 474 13.59 18.33 -20.18
CA GLU A 474 15.02 18.15 -20.44
C GLU A 474 15.29 17.68 -21.88
N GLU A 475 14.51 16.72 -22.38
CA GLU A 475 14.73 16.17 -23.72
C GLU A 475 14.25 17.12 -24.83
N ASN A 476 13.14 17.84 -24.64
CA ASN A 476 12.71 18.83 -25.62
C ASN A 476 13.58 20.10 -25.59
N GLY A 477 14.05 20.49 -24.40
CA GLY A 477 14.91 21.66 -24.23
C GLY A 477 16.33 21.44 -24.74
N CYS A 478 16.88 20.23 -24.62
CA CYS A 478 18.28 19.97 -24.94
C CYS A 478 18.50 19.62 -26.43
N PRO A 479 19.26 20.42 -27.20
CA PRO A 479 19.56 20.10 -28.59
C PRO A 479 20.33 18.78 -28.76
N GLN A 480 21.12 18.36 -27.76
CA GLN A 480 21.88 17.09 -27.79
C GLN A 480 20.98 15.86 -27.66
N ALA A 481 19.87 15.97 -26.91
CA ALA A 481 18.87 14.91 -26.84
C ALA A 481 18.14 14.73 -28.18
N ASN A 482 17.95 15.84 -28.90
CA ASN A 482 17.26 15.89 -30.20
C ASN A 482 18.20 15.72 -31.41
N ALA A 483 19.51 15.76 -31.21
CA ALA A 483 20.48 15.70 -32.29
C ALA A 483 20.52 14.27 -32.87
N LYS A 484 20.10 14.12 -34.13
CA LYS A 484 20.52 12.96 -34.92
C LYS A 484 22.05 12.93 -34.95
N VAL A 485 22.64 11.76 -34.72
CA VAL A 485 24.09 11.50 -34.73
C VAL A 485 24.72 12.22 -35.93
N GLY A 486 25.38 13.37 -35.70
CA GLY A 486 26.01 14.16 -36.77
C GLY A 486 26.02 15.69 -36.65
N SER A 487 25.33 16.32 -35.69
CA SER A 487 25.36 17.79 -35.53
C SER A 487 26.32 18.25 -34.43
N THR A 488 27.41 18.90 -34.81
CA THR A 488 28.38 19.55 -33.92
C THR A 488 27.79 20.82 -33.30
N SER A 489 27.18 20.68 -32.12
CA SER A 489 26.80 21.81 -31.25
C SER A 489 27.86 22.05 -30.17
N THR A 490 28.33 23.30 -30.07
CA THR A 490 29.42 23.78 -29.21
C THR A 490 29.06 23.93 -27.72
N TYR A 491 27.90 23.46 -27.27
CA TYR A 491 27.48 23.48 -25.85
C TYR A 491 27.66 22.12 -25.13
N THR A 492 28.75 21.41 -25.39
CA THR A 492 28.97 20.03 -24.92
C THR A 492 29.94 19.93 -23.74
N ARG A 493 29.42 19.64 -22.55
CA ARG A 493 30.08 18.74 -21.59
C ARG A 493 29.03 17.79 -21.01
N GLY A 494 29.00 16.55 -21.53
CA GLY A 494 28.15 15.46 -21.04
C GLY A 494 27.85 14.41 -22.12
N ARG A 495 27.66 13.14 -21.71
CA ARG A 495 27.24 12.01 -22.59
C ARG A 495 25.75 12.07 -22.96
N TRP A 496 24.96 12.79 -22.19
CA TRP A 496 23.50 12.85 -22.24
C TRP A 496 23.01 14.32 -22.23
N ILE A 497 21.87 14.61 -21.59
CA ILE A 497 21.35 15.98 -21.40
C ILE A 497 22.46 16.90 -20.84
N CYS A 498 22.70 18.04 -21.50
CA CYS A 498 23.72 18.98 -21.05
C CYS A 498 23.31 19.73 -19.76
N LYS A 499 24.30 20.21 -19.00
CA LYS A 499 24.12 20.85 -17.68
C LYS A 499 23.02 21.92 -17.68
N ALA A 500 23.03 22.83 -18.66
CA ALA A 500 22.11 23.96 -18.73
C ALA A 500 20.63 23.54 -18.78
N HIS A 501 20.31 22.43 -19.44
CA HIS A 501 18.93 21.97 -19.65
C HIS A 501 18.47 20.96 -18.61
N ARG A 502 19.29 20.64 -17.60
CA ARG A 502 18.88 19.78 -16.48
C ARG A 502 17.91 20.52 -15.58
N VAL A 503 16.83 19.86 -15.17
CA VAL A 503 15.91 20.38 -14.17
C VAL A 503 16.59 20.29 -12.81
N ALA A 504 17.03 21.44 -12.30
CA ALA A 504 17.77 21.56 -11.06
C ALA A 504 16.84 21.44 -9.84
N THR A 505 15.68 22.11 -9.89
CA THR A 505 14.72 22.15 -8.77
C THR A 505 13.30 21.80 -9.21
N TRP A 506 12.51 21.27 -8.27
CA TRP A 506 11.08 21.00 -8.40
C TRP A 506 10.37 21.41 -7.10
N ASP A 507 9.96 22.66 -7.01
CA ASP A 507 9.45 23.22 -5.76
C ASP A 507 7.98 22.84 -5.58
N PHE A 508 7.69 22.05 -4.54
CA PHE A 508 6.33 21.61 -4.22
C PHE A 508 5.59 22.66 -3.40
N ILE A 509 4.52 23.21 -3.97
CA ILE A 509 3.66 24.22 -3.33
C ILE A 509 2.27 23.64 -3.18
N LEU A 510 1.84 23.37 -1.95
CA LEU A 510 0.45 22.95 -1.68
C LEU A 510 -0.49 24.12 -2.00
N VAL A 511 -1.42 23.93 -2.93
CA VAL A 511 -2.37 24.98 -3.37
C VAL A 511 -3.73 24.80 -2.71
N THR A 512 -4.21 23.56 -2.68
CA THR A 512 -5.44 23.17 -1.99
C THR A 512 -5.17 21.92 -1.17
N GLU A 513 -6.18 21.42 -0.44
CA GLU A 513 -6.04 20.16 0.28
C GLU A 513 -5.63 19.00 -0.64
N ARG A 514 -6.02 19.05 -1.93
CA ARG A 514 -5.87 17.95 -2.89
C ARG A 514 -5.00 18.26 -4.10
N GLN A 515 -4.43 19.46 -4.20
CA GLN A 515 -3.59 19.86 -5.33
C GLN A 515 -2.24 20.43 -4.90
N VAL A 516 -1.22 20.02 -5.65
CA VAL A 516 0.13 20.56 -5.60
C VAL A 516 0.46 21.26 -6.90
N ARG A 517 1.07 22.43 -6.77
CA ARG A 517 1.78 23.09 -7.85
C ARG A 517 3.25 22.74 -7.70
N VAL A 518 3.85 22.21 -8.76
CA VAL A 518 5.29 21.93 -8.82
C VAL A 518 5.92 22.93 -9.77
N VAL A 519 6.87 23.72 -9.27
CA VAL A 519 7.62 24.68 -10.10
C VAL A 519 8.98 24.07 -10.44
N MET A 520 9.19 23.76 -11.71
CA MET A 520 10.42 23.13 -12.21
C MET A 520 11.31 24.18 -12.86
N LYS A 521 12.57 24.28 -12.42
CA LYS A 521 13.54 25.19 -13.03
C LYS A 521 14.74 24.43 -13.55
N THR A 522 15.10 24.68 -14.80
CA THR A 522 16.37 24.22 -15.34
C THR A 522 17.55 25.01 -14.76
N VAL A 523 18.78 24.52 -14.92
CA VAL A 523 19.99 25.28 -14.58
C VAL A 523 20.02 26.61 -15.35
N GLU A 524 19.64 26.60 -16.63
CA GLU A 524 19.53 27.83 -17.42
C GLU A 524 18.45 28.78 -16.86
N ASP A 525 17.29 28.27 -16.46
CA ASP A 525 16.25 29.11 -15.85
C ASP A 525 16.77 29.80 -14.59
N TRP A 526 17.59 29.12 -13.79
CA TRP A 526 18.25 29.71 -12.63
C TRP A 526 19.25 30.80 -13.03
N GLU A 527 20.17 30.49 -13.96
CA GLU A 527 21.19 31.43 -14.43
C GLU A 527 20.58 32.69 -15.06
N LEU A 528 19.44 32.55 -15.74
CA LEU A 528 18.73 33.63 -16.41
C LEU A 528 17.57 34.22 -15.59
N SER A 529 17.39 33.81 -14.32
CA SER A 529 16.32 34.27 -13.43
C SER A 529 14.91 34.13 -14.03
N ARG A 530 14.65 33.04 -14.77
CA ARG A 530 13.33 32.72 -15.33
C ARG A 530 12.43 32.05 -14.27
N GLY A 531 11.13 32.17 -14.48
CA GLY A 531 10.11 31.63 -13.57
C GLY A 531 10.06 30.10 -13.49
N GLY A 532 10.63 29.40 -14.49
CA GLY A 532 10.49 27.95 -14.62
C GLY A 532 9.16 27.52 -15.23
N ILE A 533 8.91 26.22 -15.23
CA ILE A 533 7.71 25.58 -15.76
C ILE A 533 6.84 25.11 -14.60
N GLU A 534 5.58 25.55 -14.58
CA GLU A 534 4.61 25.15 -13.56
C GLU A 534 3.81 23.92 -14.00
N VAL A 535 3.60 23.00 -13.06
CA VAL A 535 2.78 21.79 -13.25
C VAL A 535 1.78 21.72 -12.11
N MET A 536 0.50 21.72 -12.45
CA MET A 536 -0.56 21.43 -11.49
C MET A 536 -0.84 19.94 -11.48
N ALA A 537 -0.72 19.32 -10.32
CA ALA A 537 -1.05 17.92 -10.11
C ALA A 537 -1.99 17.76 -8.92
N SER A 538 -2.80 16.71 -8.94
CA SER A 538 -3.74 16.42 -7.86
C SER A 538 -3.34 15.11 -7.18
N TRP A 539 -3.37 15.08 -5.85
CA TRP A 539 -3.29 13.81 -5.13
C TRP A 539 -4.61 13.07 -5.31
N TRP A 540 -4.51 11.76 -5.50
CA TRP A 540 -5.66 10.87 -5.51
C TRP A 540 -5.98 10.30 -4.14
#